data_AF-A0A5Q2MLC5-F1
#
_entry.id   AF-A0A5Q2MLC5-F1
#
_cell.length_a   1.000
_cell.length_b   1.000
_cell.length_c   1.000
_cell.angle_alpha   90.00
_cell.angle_beta   90.00
_cell.angle_gamma   90.00
#
_symmetry.space_group_name_H-M   'P 1'
#
loop_
_entity.id
_entity.type
_entity.pdbx_description
1 polymer ?
#
loop_
_entity_poly.entity_id
_entity_poly.type
_entity_poly.pdbx_seq_one_letter_code
_entity_poly.pdbx_strand_id
1 'polypeptide(L)' 'MSDETPSPIQPSVEEVDAEVRAKLTGQSVSDIAQQAESAYATINVRLTGEQLADYADAVSNGAAFDITQAVERSS' A
#
# COMPACT_ATOMS: atom_id res chain seq x y z
N MET A 1 -33.12 11.70 16.63
CA MET A 1 -31.66 11.83 16.86
C MET A 1 -31.03 10.83 15.93
N SER A 2 -30.37 11.28 14.88
CA SER A 2 -29.77 10.41 13.89
C SER A 2 -28.57 9.73 14.53
N ASP A 3 -28.61 8.40 14.57
CA ASP A 3 -27.52 7.54 15.02
C ASP A 3 -26.46 7.56 13.90
N GLU A 4 -25.55 8.53 13.94
CA GLU A 4 -24.33 8.50 13.13
C GLU A 4 -23.38 7.49 13.78
N THR A 5 -23.53 6.22 13.41
CA THR A 5 -22.45 5.23 13.63
C THR A 5 -21.18 5.78 12.96
N PRO A 6 -20.06 5.96 13.68
CA PRO A 6 -18.81 6.33 13.03
C PRO A 6 -18.50 5.23 12.02
N SER A 7 -18.47 5.59 10.73
CA SER A 7 -17.94 4.69 9.72
C SER A 7 -16.55 4.24 10.19
N PRO A 8 -16.23 2.94 10.12
CA PRO A 8 -14.89 2.50 10.48
C PRO A 8 -13.90 3.31 9.65
N ILE A 9 -13.00 4.04 10.33
CA ILE A 9 -11.97 4.83 9.68
C ILE A 9 -11.05 3.81 9.00
N GLN A 10 -11.25 3.61 7.70
CA GLN A 10 -10.33 2.80 6.91
C GLN A 10 -9.02 3.60 6.79
N PRO A 11 -7.85 2.96 6.99
CA PRO A 11 -6.59 3.64 6.79
C PRO A 11 -6.47 4.11 5.33
N SER A 12 -5.85 5.26 5.15
CA SER A 12 -5.54 5.81 3.84
C SER A 12 -4.41 5.03 3.16
N VAL A 13 -4.31 5.18 1.83
CA VAL A 13 -3.22 4.58 1.04
C VAL A 13 -1.85 5.02 1.56
N GLU A 14 -1.70 6.30 1.94
CA GLU A 14 -0.45 6.85 2.47
C GLU A 14 -0.08 6.25 3.84
N GLU A 15 -1.06 6.01 4.72
CA GLU A 15 -0.82 5.36 6.01
C GLU A 15 -0.34 3.91 5.83
N VAL A 16 -0.96 3.17 4.90
CA VAL A 16 -0.54 1.82 4.54
C VAL A 16 0.87 1.82 3.95
N ASP A 17 1.18 2.76 3.04
CA ASP A 17 2.52 2.89 2.44
C ASP A 17 3.60 3.14 3.50
N ALA A 18 3.36 4.11 4.39
CA ALA A 18 4.28 4.45 5.45
C ALA A 18 4.55 3.25 6.36
N GLU A 19 3.52 2.46 6.68
CA GLU A 19 3.65 1.24 7.48
C GLU A 19 4.48 0.17 6.76
N VAL A 20 4.18 -0.10 5.50
CA VAL A 20 4.90 -1.10 4.69
C VAL A 20 6.37 -0.71 4.55
N ARG A 21 6.66 0.56 4.25
CA ARG A 21 8.04 1.08 4.20
C ARG A 21 8.75 0.94 5.54
N ALA A 22 8.11 1.35 6.64
CA ALA A 22 8.71 1.29 7.97
C ALA A 22 9.06 -0.15 8.38
N LYS A 23 8.23 -1.13 7.99
CA LYS A 23 8.44 -2.54 8.34
C LYS A 23 9.37 -3.28 7.39
N LEU A 24 9.32 -2.98 6.10
CA LEU A 24 9.87 -3.85 5.05
C LEU A 24 11.04 -3.26 4.26
N THR A 25 11.44 -2.01 4.51
CA THR A 25 12.62 -1.43 3.86
C THR A 25 13.85 -2.32 4.10
N GLY A 26 14.59 -2.62 3.02
CA GLY A 26 15.77 -3.49 3.04
C GLY A 26 15.46 -4.99 3.09
N GLN A 27 14.19 -5.41 3.05
CA GLN A 27 13.80 -6.80 2.83
C GLN A 27 13.84 -7.16 1.33
N SER A 28 13.59 -8.43 1.00
CA SER A 28 13.56 -8.85 -0.40
C SER A 28 12.33 -8.29 -1.12
N VAL A 29 12.46 -7.98 -2.41
CA VAL A 29 11.35 -7.51 -3.27
C VAL A 29 10.16 -8.47 -3.21
N SER A 30 10.41 -9.78 -3.15
CA SER A 30 9.34 -10.78 -3.06
C SER A 30 8.55 -10.69 -1.74
N ASP A 31 9.24 -10.50 -0.61
CA ASP A 31 8.60 -10.37 0.70
C ASP A 31 7.82 -9.06 0.81
N ILE A 32 8.38 -7.98 0.26
CA ILE A 32 7.72 -6.68 0.22
C ILE A 32 6.45 -6.75 -0.64
N ALA A 33 6.53 -7.32 -1.84
CA ALA A 33 5.38 -7.44 -2.73
C ALA A 33 4.24 -8.22 -2.07
N GLN A 34 4.54 -9.38 -1.48
CA GLN A 34 3.52 -10.21 -0.85
C GLN A 34 2.84 -9.52 0.35
N GLN A 35 3.60 -8.79 1.17
CA GLN A 35 3.05 -8.05 2.30
C GLN A 35 2.33 -6.77 1.88
N ALA A 36 2.85 -6.04 0.89
CA ALA A 36 2.22 -4.87 0.32
C ALA A 36 0.85 -5.22 -0.29
N GLU A 37 0.78 -6.30 -1.08
CA GLU A 37 -0.47 -6.78 -1.68
C GLU A 37 -1.54 -7.02 -0.60
N SER A 38 -1.16 -7.72 0.47
CA SER A 38 -2.05 -7.99 1.60
C SER A 38 -2.49 -6.70 2.29
N ALA A 39 -1.56 -5.77 2.54
CA ALA A 39 -1.83 -4.51 3.22
C ALA A 39 -2.79 -3.61 2.43
N TYR A 40 -2.54 -3.41 1.12
CA TYR A 40 -3.44 -2.63 0.26
C TYR A 40 -4.80 -3.31 0.07
N ALA A 41 -4.85 -4.65 0.04
CA ALA A 41 -6.13 -5.36 -0.03
C ALA A 41 -7.03 -5.10 1.18
N THR A 42 -6.48 -4.79 2.37
CA THR A 42 -7.28 -4.44 3.57
C THR A 42 -8.09 -3.15 3.41
N ILE A 43 -7.63 -2.25 2.53
CA ILE A 43 -8.30 -0.98 2.21
C ILE A 43 -9.02 -1.03 0.85
N ASN A 44 -9.28 -2.23 0.33
CA ASN A 44 -9.88 -2.49 -0.98
C ASN A 44 -9.07 -1.95 -2.17
N VAL A 45 -7.78 -1.69 -1.99
CA VAL A 45 -6.87 -1.32 -3.08
C VAL A 45 -6.24 -2.59 -3.63
N ARG A 46 -6.34 -2.78 -4.95
CA ARG A 46 -5.66 -3.88 -5.65
C ARG A 46 -4.63 -3.30 -6.60
N LEU A 47 -3.37 -3.58 -6.31
CA LEU A 47 -2.27 -3.23 -7.20
C LEU A 47 -2.14 -4.30 -8.28
N THR A 48 -1.75 -3.89 -9.49
CA THR A 48 -1.35 -4.84 -10.53
C THR A 48 0.01 -5.47 -10.18
N GLY A 49 0.34 -6.61 -10.78
CA GLY A 49 1.64 -7.26 -10.56
C GLY A 49 2.83 -6.37 -10.91
N GLU A 50 2.70 -5.50 -11.91
CA GLU A 50 3.73 -4.52 -12.29
C GLU A 50 3.87 -3.41 -11.23
N GLN A 51 2.75 -2.84 -10.78
CA GLN A 51 2.75 -1.84 -9.70
C GLN A 51 3.33 -2.39 -8.40
N LEU A 52 3.01 -3.64 -8.07
CA LEU A 52 3.55 -4.34 -6.91
C LEU A 52 5.05 -4.57 -7.03
N ALA A 53 5.54 -4.95 -8.20
CA ALA A 53 6.96 -5.13 -8.45
C ALA A 53 7.73 -3.81 -8.36
N ASP A 54 7.23 -2.75 -9.01
CA ASP A 54 7.85 -1.42 -8.97
C ASP A 54 7.83 -0.83 -7.55
N TYR A 55 6.70 -1.00 -6.85
CA TYR A 55 6.56 -0.60 -5.45
C TYR A 55 7.56 -1.34 -4.56
N ALA A 56 7.63 -2.66 -4.68
CA ALA A 56 8.48 -3.49 -3.85
C ALA A 56 9.97 -3.22 -4.11
N ASP A 57 10.36 -2.97 -5.37
CA ASP A 57 11.72 -2.54 -5.70
C ASP A 57 12.04 -1.18 -5.09
N ALA A 58 11.13 -0.21 -5.17
CA ALA A 58 11.34 1.10 -4.57
C ALA A 58 11.47 1.02 -3.04
N VAL A 59 10.61 0.26 -2.35
CA VAL A 59 10.70 0.06 -0.89
C VAL A 59 11.98 -0.69 -0.51
N SER A 60 12.36 -1.72 -1.27
CA SER A 60 13.61 -2.47 -1.06
C SER A 60 14.83 -1.56 -1.11
N ASN A 61 14.88 -0.67 -2.10
CA ASN A 61 15.97 0.28 -2.29
C ASN A 61 15.85 1.56 -1.43
N GLY A 62 14.78 1.70 -0.62
CA GLY A 62 14.50 2.93 0.12
C GLY A 62 14.23 4.15 -0.77
N ALA A 63 13.82 3.93 -2.01
CA ALA A 63 13.50 4.96 -2.99
C ALA A 63 12.07 5.50 -2.79
N ALA A 64 11.85 6.74 -3.22
CA ALA A 64 10.51 7.32 -3.26
C ALA A 64 9.66 6.62 -4.34
N PHE A 65 8.41 6.29 -4.02
CA PHE A 65 7.42 5.75 -4.94
C PHE A 65 6.07 6.35 -4.59
N ASP A 66 5.41 6.92 -5.60
CA ASP A 66 4.09 7.53 -5.45
C ASP A 66 3.02 6.46 -5.69
N ILE A 67 2.61 5.79 -4.62
CA ILE A 67 1.59 4.76 -4.67
C ILE A 67 0.22 5.33 -5.00
N THR A 68 -0.06 6.58 -4.63
CA THR A 68 -1.35 7.23 -4.88
C THR A 68 -1.58 7.34 -6.38
N GLN A 69 -0.58 7.80 -7.14
CA GLN A 69 -0.68 7.82 -8.61
C GLN A 69 -0.80 6.43 -9.23
N ALA A 70 -0.15 5.41 -8.65
CA ALA A 70 -0.27 4.05 -9.14
C ALA A 70 -1.72 3.54 -8.97
N VAL A 71 -2.34 3.78 -7.81
CA VAL A 71 -3.71 3.36 -7.50
C VAL A 71 -4.75 4.11 -8.35
N GLU A 72 -4.57 5.41 -8.59
CA GLU A 72 -5.47 6.20 -9.44
C GLU A 72 -5.50 5.73 -10.89
N ARG A 73 -4.38 5.22 -11.43
CA ARG A 73 -4.32 4.66 -12.79
C ARG A 73 -5.03 3.31 -12.94
N SER A 74 -5.40 2.68 -11.82
CA SER A 74 -6.06 1.38 -11.76
C SER A 74 -7.60 1.48 -11.66
N SER A 75 -8.14 2.70 -11.51
CA SER A 75 -9.56 2.99 -11.29
C SER A 75 -10.30 3.39 -12.57
#